data_AF-A0A316IF60-F1
#
_entry.id   AF-A0A316IF60-F1
#
_cell.length_a   1.000
_cell.length_b   1.000
_cell.length_c   1.000
_cell.angle_alpha   90.00
_cell.angle_beta   90.00
_cell.angle_gamma   90.00
#
_symmetry.space_group_name_H-M   'P 1'
#
loop_
_entity.id
_entity.type
_entity.pdbx_description
1 polymer ?
#
loop_
_entity_poly.entity_id
_entity_poly.type
_entity_poly.pdbx_seq_one_letter_code
_entity_poly.pdbx_strand_id
1 'polypeptide(L)'
;MRTRLLSEARIVTDYIRWIILPTPEALSFYHDDFHISTGLLSPWTTLAGILCLFALVGVALQLRRRQPLLSLGLLLYLGCHLLTGTILPLELIYEHRNYFASLGLLLAVIPPLVALPISTHKAPPLWLTRRALLGGLFAIWIGLTAITATAWSNPLRLAEELAGRAPDSPRAQYELGRTYIIYSRYDPASPFTRMAYAPLERAAALPKSSILPEQALIFMNARMHLPLREAWWDSLIGKLQARKPGVQDESSLAALTDCQRNGLCDLPPQKMIEAFVSALDHRAPSPRLLATYADYAWNVLSDQPLALRMIAQCVSGAPHEPAYRITYASMLLASGKPAEAKQQIDALKALNIGGSLDGSIQRLTDRLMYLPADAPNE
;
A
#
# COMPACT_ATOMS: atom_id res chain seq x y z
N MET A 1 -5.21 3.01 -18.16
CA MET A 1 -4.01 2.62 -18.94
C MET A 1 -3.27 3.82 -19.54
N ARG A 2 -3.95 4.75 -20.23
CA ARG A 2 -3.33 5.94 -20.87
C ARG A 2 -2.54 6.85 -19.91
N THR A 3 -3.13 7.23 -18.77
CA THR A 3 -2.48 8.11 -17.77
C THR A 3 -1.27 7.47 -17.12
N ARG A 4 -1.30 6.14 -16.92
CA ARG A 4 -0.17 5.36 -16.42
C ARG A 4 1.01 5.45 -17.39
N LEU A 5 0.80 5.15 -18.67
CA LEU A 5 1.88 5.22 -19.67
C LEU A 5 2.49 6.62 -19.79
N LEU A 6 1.67 7.67 -19.74
CA LEU A 6 2.16 9.05 -19.75
C LEU A 6 3.01 9.37 -18.51
N SER A 7 2.59 8.89 -17.34
CA SER A 7 3.33 9.06 -16.10
C SER A 7 4.65 8.30 -16.12
N GLU A 8 4.65 7.07 -16.66
CA GLU A 8 5.85 6.23 -16.78
C GLU A 8 6.96 6.89 -17.61
N ALA A 9 6.62 7.65 -18.65
CA ALA A 9 7.62 8.38 -19.43
C ALA A 9 8.44 9.37 -18.57
N ARG A 10 7.79 10.03 -17.61
CA ARG A 10 8.46 10.91 -16.64
C ARG A 10 9.23 10.11 -15.61
N ILE A 11 8.62 9.07 -15.07
CA ILE A 11 9.24 8.26 -14.00
C ILE A 11 10.53 7.60 -14.47
N VAL A 12 10.54 7.05 -15.69
CA VAL A 12 11.77 6.52 -16.28
C VAL A 12 12.81 7.64 -16.42
N THR A 13 12.42 8.82 -16.86
CA THR A 13 13.36 9.96 -16.92
C THR A 13 13.86 10.37 -15.51
N ASP A 14 13.00 10.35 -14.50
CA ASP A 14 13.35 10.66 -13.12
C ASP A 14 14.32 9.61 -12.53
N TYR A 15 14.18 8.34 -12.89
CA TYR A 15 15.14 7.30 -12.50
C TYR A 15 16.56 7.58 -13.00
N ILE A 16 16.73 8.20 -14.17
CA ILE A 16 18.05 8.62 -14.65
C ILE A 16 18.67 9.60 -13.66
N ARG A 17 17.88 10.59 -13.22
CA ARG A 17 18.32 11.55 -12.21
C ARG A 17 18.66 10.84 -10.90
N TRP A 18 17.84 9.90 -10.44
CA TRP A 18 18.06 9.20 -9.16
C TRP A 18 19.32 8.33 -9.17
N ILE A 19 19.64 7.71 -10.31
CA ILE A 19 20.86 6.90 -10.48
C ILE A 19 22.12 7.77 -10.58
N ILE A 20 22.05 8.91 -11.28
CA ILE A 20 23.23 9.76 -11.52
C ILE A 20 23.49 10.69 -10.34
N LEU A 21 22.44 11.25 -9.74
CA LEU A 21 22.52 12.21 -8.65
C LEU A 21 21.57 11.78 -7.53
N PRO A 22 22.05 10.95 -6.59
CA PRO A 22 21.22 10.50 -5.49
C PRO A 22 20.91 11.66 -4.55
N THR A 23 19.64 11.80 -4.20
CA THR A 23 19.17 12.76 -3.19
C THR A 23 18.38 12.00 -2.13
N PRO A 24 18.38 12.44 -0.85
CA PRO A 24 17.65 11.73 0.21
C PRO A 24 16.17 11.53 -0.11
N GLU A 25 15.50 12.53 -0.69
CA GLU A 25 14.10 12.47 -1.11
C GLU A 25 13.87 11.41 -2.20
N ALA A 26 14.80 11.30 -3.16
CA ALA A 26 14.74 10.30 -4.23
C ALA A 26 15.05 8.86 -3.77
N LEU A 27 15.65 8.69 -2.59
CA LEU A 27 15.94 7.40 -1.98
C LEU A 27 14.91 7.12 -0.86
N SER A 28 13.63 7.16 -1.23
CA SER A 28 12.50 7.01 -0.30
C SER A 28 11.56 5.94 -0.81
N PHE A 29 10.91 5.19 0.09
CA PHE A 29 9.85 4.27 -0.34
C PHE A 29 8.56 4.96 -0.75
N TYR A 30 8.41 6.21 -0.35
CA TYR A 30 7.16 6.93 -0.46
C TYR A 30 7.28 8.04 -1.48
N HIS A 31 6.60 7.84 -2.61
CA HIS A 31 6.50 8.80 -3.72
C HIS A 31 5.03 9.20 -3.94
N ASP A 32 4.32 9.45 -2.84
CA ASP A 32 2.88 9.78 -2.80
C ASP A 32 2.55 11.17 -3.36
N ASP A 33 3.55 12.03 -3.37
CA ASP A 33 3.57 13.39 -3.92
C ASP A 33 3.68 13.41 -5.44
N PHE A 34 3.97 12.28 -6.08
CA PHE A 34 4.06 12.21 -7.53
C PHE A 34 2.72 12.59 -8.20
N HIS A 35 2.80 13.58 -9.09
CA HIS A 35 1.65 14.09 -9.84
C HIS A 35 1.44 13.26 -11.11
N ILE A 36 0.32 12.53 -11.17
CA ILE A 36 -0.06 11.68 -12.31
C ILE A 36 -0.24 12.55 -13.56
N SER A 37 0.40 12.13 -14.67
CA SER A 37 0.23 12.79 -15.96
C SER A 37 -1.14 12.47 -16.57
N THR A 38 -1.98 13.49 -16.70
CA THR A 38 -3.32 13.40 -17.30
C THR A 38 -3.32 13.74 -18.79
N GLY A 39 -2.29 14.44 -19.27
CA GLY A 39 -2.10 14.78 -20.67
C GLY A 39 -0.63 15.01 -21.03
N LEU A 40 -0.34 15.31 -22.30
CA LEU A 40 1.03 15.54 -22.79
C LEU A 40 1.66 16.81 -22.21
N LEU A 41 0.85 17.84 -21.92
CA LEU A 41 1.30 19.10 -21.34
C LEU A 41 0.79 19.29 -19.90
N SER A 42 0.14 18.28 -19.33
CA SER A 42 -0.44 18.31 -17.99
C SER A 42 0.11 17.15 -17.15
N PRO A 43 1.31 17.31 -16.54
CA PRO A 43 2.22 18.47 -16.60
C PRO A 43 3.12 18.49 -17.85
N TRP A 44 3.72 19.65 -18.16
CA TRP A 44 4.60 19.87 -19.33
C TRP A 44 5.83 18.95 -19.33
N THR A 45 6.27 18.53 -18.15
CA THR A 45 7.35 17.56 -17.96
C THR A 45 7.03 16.21 -18.60
N THR A 46 5.76 15.91 -18.89
CA THR A 46 5.35 14.69 -19.62
C THR A 46 5.91 14.69 -21.03
N LEU A 47 5.70 15.77 -21.78
CA LEU A 47 6.28 15.93 -23.11
C LEU A 47 7.81 15.93 -23.04
N ALA A 48 8.39 16.62 -22.06
CA ALA A 48 9.84 16.63 -21.87
C ALA A 48 10.41 15.23 -21.62
N GLY A 49 9.76 14.41 -20.78
CA GLY A 49 10.15 13.03 -20.53
C GLY A 49 10.06 12.17 -21.79
N ILE A 50 8.98 12.30 -22.56
CA ILE A 50 8.82 11.61 -23.85
C ILE A 50 9.93 11.98 -24.83
N LEU A 51 10.21 13.28 -24.98
CA LEU A 51 11.29 13.76 -25.84
C LEU A 51 12.66 13.28 -25.37
N CYS A 52 12.89 13.23 -24.05
CA CYS A 52 14.12 12.68 -23.47
C CYS A 52 14.30 11.21 -23.84
N LEU A 53 13.25 10.38 -23.71
CA LEU A 53 13.31 8.97 -24.09
C LEU A 53 13.59 8.78 -25.58
N PHE A 54 12.94 9.55 -26.47
CA PHE A 54 13.24 9.52 -27.90
C PHE A 54 14.68 9.96 -28.20
N ALA A 55 15.19 10.97 -27.51
CA ALA A 55 16.57 11.40 -27.64
C ALA A 55 17.54 10.29 -27.21
N LEU A 56 17.27 9.58 -26.11
CA LEU A 56 18.10 8.47 -25.64
C LEU A 56 18.13 7.31 -26.65
N VAL A 57 16.99 6.97 -27.25
CA VAL A 57 16.93 5.99 -28.34
C VAL A 57 17.75 6.46 -29.54
N GLY A 58 17.59 7.72 -29.95
CA GLY A 58 18.36 8.32 -31.05
C GLY A 58 19.87 8.26 -30.81
N VAL A 59 20.32 8.66 -29.62
CA VAL A 59 21.73 8.62 -29.19
C VAL A 59 22.26 7.19 -29.21
N ALA A 60 21.51 6.23 -28.66
CA ALA A 60 21.91 4.82 -28.65
C ALA A 60 22.12 4.29 -30.08
N LEU A 61 21.15 4.53 -30.98
CA LEU A 61 21.23 4.06 -32.37
C LEU A 61 22.31 4.77 -33.19
N GLN A 62 22.54 6.07 -32.96
CA GLN A 62 23.57 6.84 -33.66
C GLN A 62 24.97 6.41 -33.24
N LEU A 63 25.18 6.15 -31.95
CA LEU A 63 26.49 5.83 -31.39
C LEU A 63 26.81 4.32 -31.39
N ARG A 64 25.88 3.46 -31.85
CA ARG A 64 26.05 1.99 -31.85
C ARG A 64 27.37 1.48 -32.44
N ARG A 65 27.90 2.14 -33.49
CA ARG A 65 29.17 1.75 -34.13
C ARG A 65 30.40 2.44 -33.54
N ARG A 66 30.23 3.63 -32.95
CA ARG A 66 31.33 4.46 -32.43
C ARG A 66 31.62 4.21 -30.95
N GLN A 67 30.57 3.97 -30.17
CA GLN A 67 30.62 3.73 -28.73
C GLN A 67 29.65 2.59 -28.38
N PRO A 68 30.00 1.33 -28.71
CA PRO A 68 29.11 0.19 -28.53
C PRO A 68 28.70 -0.02 -27.06
N LEU A 69 29.58 0.29 -26.09
CA LEU A 69 29.26 0.21 -24.66
C LEU A 69 28.19 1.23 -24.24
N LEU A 70 28.26 2.47 -24.74
CA LEU A 70 27.23 3.48 -24.47
C LEU A 70 25.89 3.05 -25.03
N SER A 71 25.87 2.57 -26.28
CA SER A 71 24.66 2.07 -26.93
C SER A 71 24.09 0.86 -26.19
N LEU A 72 24.93 -0.07 -25.76
CA LEU A 72 24.51 -1.25 -25.00
C LEU A 72 23.87 -0.83 -23.67
N GLY A 73 24.51 0.07 -22.93
CA GLY A 73 24.01 0.55 -21.64
C GLY A 73 22.66 1.26 -21.76
N LEU A 74 22.51 2.16 -22.73
CA LEU A 74 21.24 2.87 -22.97
C LEU A 74 20.12 1.93 -23.44
N LEU A 75 20.41 0.99 -24.34
CA LEU A 75 19.41 0.02 -24.80
C LEU A 75 19.01 -0.96 -23.69
N LEU A 76 19.95 -1.37 -22.84
CA LEU A 76 19.66 -2.21 -21.68
C LEU A 76 18.74 -1.47 -20.70
N TYR A 77 19.08 -0.23 -20.35
CA TYR A 77 18.27 0.62 -19.49
C TYR A 77 16.82 0.76 -20.00
N LEU A 78 16.65 1.12 -21.28
CA LEU A 78 15.34 1.28 -21.91
C LEU A 78 14.59 -0.06 -22.01
N GLY A 79 15.28 -1.15 -22.33
CA GLY A 79 14.70 -2.49 -22.44
C GLY A 79 14.13 -3.01 -21.12
N CYS A 80 14.84 -2.79 -20.00
CA CYS A 80 14.36 -3.16 -18.67
C CYS A 80 13.08 -2.42 -18.27
N HIS A 81 12.97 -1.14 -18.62
CA HIS A 81 11.78 -0.32 -18.30
C HIS A 81 10.61 -0.57 -19.25
N LEU A 82 10.86 -1.07 -20.47
CA LEU A 82 9.80 -1.54 -21.36
C LEU A 82 9.05 -2.74 -20.77
N LEU A 83 9.78 -3.70 -20.19
CA LEU A 83 9.23 -4.92 -19.58
C LEU A 83 8.43 -4.60 -18.29
N THR A 84 8.95 -3.70 -17.46
CA THR A 84 8.37 -3.41 -16.14
C THR A 84 7.32 -2.29 -16.15
N GLY A 85 7.23 -1.52 -17.23
CA GLY A 85 6.25 -0.43 -17.38
C GLY A 85 4.89 -0.82 -17.97
N THR A 86 4.74 -2.01 -18.55
CA THR A 86 3.61 -2.28 -19.47
C THR A 86 2.61 -3.39 -19.07
N ILE A 87 2.88 -4.23 -18.06
CA ILE A 87 2.06 -5.45 -17.86
C ILE A 87 1.67 -5.72 -16.39
N LEU A 88 2.43 -5.28 -15.39
CA LEU A 88 2.14 -5.57 -13.98
C LEU A 88 1.55 -4.34 -13.27
N PRO A 89 0.36 -4.44 -12.63
CA PRO A 89 -0.23 -3.36 -11.85
C PRO A 89 0.49 -3.21 -10.50
N LEU A 90 1.76 -2.80 -10.55
CA LEU A 90 2.55 -2.40 -9.40
C LEU A 90 2.29 -0.92 -9.08
N GLU A 91 2.79 -0.46 -7.93
CA GLU A 91 2.95 0.96 -7.60
C GLU A 91 3.56 1.71 -8.80
N LEU A 92 3.08 2.94 -9.01
CA LEU A 92 3.45 3.73 -10.19
C LEU A 92 4.96 4.00 -10.23
N ILE A 93 5.54 4.31 -9.07
CA ILE A 93 6.97 4.37 -8.83
C ILE A 93 7.35 3.15 -8.00
N TYR A 94 8.29 2.37 -8.48
CA TYR A 94 8.73 1.15 -7.80
C TYR A 94 10.22 0.96 -8.01
N GLU A 95 11.02 1.38 -7.04
CA GLU A 95 12.48 1.47 -7.16
C GLU A 95 13.16 0.13 -7.48
N HIS A 96 12.58 -0.99 -7.04
CA HIS A 96 13.13 -2.33 -7.29
C HIS A 96 13.21 -2.67 -8.79
N ARG A 97 12.37 -2.07 -9.65
CA ARG A 97 12.49 -2.27 -11.11
C ARG A 97 13.71 -1.57 -11.70
N ASN A 98 14.26 -0.59 -10.97
CA ASN A 98 15.40 0.18 -11.39
C ASN A 98 16.74 -0.50 -11.07
N TYR A 99 16.76 -1.57 -10.26
CA TYR A 99 18.01 -2.22 -9.83
C TYR A 99 18.82 -2.72 -11.02
N PHE A 100 18.22 -3.55 -11.88
CA PHE A 100 18.92 -4.07 -13.05
C PHE A 100 19.08 -3.01 -14.15
N ALA A 101 18.09 -2.12 -14.33
CA ALA A 101 18.18 -1.03 -15.30
C ALA A 101 19.35 -0.07 -15.00
N SER A 102 19.62 0.21 -13.71
CA SER A 102 20.69 1.11 -13.30
C SER A 102 22.07 0.64 -13.76
N LEU A 103 22.32 -0.67 -13.84
CA LEU A 103 23.55 -1.21 -14.41
C LEU A 103 23.75 -0.77 -15.86
N GLY A 104 22.68 -0.81 -16.67
CA GLY A 104 22.72 -0.32 -18.05
C GLY A 104 23.10 1.16 -18.13
N LEU A 105 22.50 2.00 -17.28
CA LEU A 105 22.83 3.42 -17.26
C LEU A 105 24.26 3.68 -16.77
N LEU A 106 24.74 2.95 -15.76
CA LEU A 106 26.12 3.08 -15.27
C LEU A 106 27.14 2.61 -16.33
N LEU A 107 26.84 1.56 -17.10
CA LEU A 107 27.64 1.15 -18.25
C LEU A 107 27.71 2.24 -19.34
N ALA A 108 26.67 3.06 -19.47
CA ALA A 108 26.66 4.20 -20.38
C ALA A 108 27.48 5.39 -19.84
N VAL A 109 27.41 5.68 -18.54
CA VAL A 109 27.95 6.91 -17.93
C VAL A 109 29.39 6.79 -17.44
N ILE A 110 29.79 5.66 -16.86
CA ILE A 110 31.11 5.51 -16.21
C ILE A 110 32.27 5.48 -17.21
N PRO A 111 32.22 4.75 -18.35
CA PRO A 111 33.35 4.70 -19.28
C PRO A 111 33.84 6.08 -19.79
N PRO A 112 32.99 7.04 -20.21
CA PRO A 112 33.46 8.36 -20.64
C PRO A 112 34.06 9.20 -19.49
N LEU A 113 33.70 8.93 -18.23
CA LEU A 113 34.29 9.59 -17.05
C LEU A 113 35.68 9.06 -16.70
N VAL A 114 35.94 7.77 -16.98
CA VAL A 114 37.22 7.10 -16.68
C VAL A 114 38.20 7.18 -17.85
N ALA A 115 37.70 7.33 -19.09
CA ALA A 115 38.51 7.32 -20.30
C ALA A 115 39.71 8.26 -20.23
N LEU A 116 40.90 7.71 -20.47
CA LEU A 116 42.14 8.48 -20.57
C LEU A 116 42.12 9.34 -21.83
N PRO A 117 42.64 10.58 -21.78
CA PRO A 117 42.79 11.37 -22.98
C PRO A 117 43.74 10.65 -23.95
N ILE A 118 43.25 10.37 -25.16
CA ILE A 118 44.14 10.06 -26.28
C ILE A 118 44.88 11.36 -26.57
N SER A 119 46.21 11.35 -26.37
CA SER A 119 47.08 12.52 -26.46
C SER A 119 46.76 13.35 -27.71
N THR A 120 46.07 14.48 -27.50
CA THR A 120 45.82 15.47 -28.54
C THR A 120 46.27 16.80 -27.95
N HIS A 121 47.37 17.33 -28.48
CA HIS A 121 48.16 18.46 -27.96
C HIS A 121 47.43 19.82 -27.90
N LYS A 122 46.09 19.89 -27.94
CA LYS A 122 45.35 21.14 -28.11
C LYS A 122 44.20 21.40 -27.13
N ALA A 123 43.88 20.50 -26.20
CA ALA A 123 42.80 20.71 -25.23
C ALA A 123 43.32 20.72 -23.78
N PRO A 124 42.81 21.61 -22.90
CA PRO A 124 43.11 21.53 -21.48
C PRO A 124 42.68 20.17 -20.92
N PRO A 125 43.44 19.58 -19.98
CA PRO A 125 43.19 18.24 -19.47
C PRO A 125 41.90 18.17 -18.63
N LEU A 126 40.75 17.97 -19.28
CA LEU A 126 39.45 17.74 -18.60
C LEU A 126 39.42 16.41 -17.80
N TRP A 127 40.47 15.59 -17.89
CA TRP A 127 40.54 14.30 -17.19
C TRP A 127 40.56 14.46 -15.67
N LEU A 128 41.21 15.51 -15.14
CA LEU A 128 41.26 15.74 -13.70
C LEU A 128 39.87 16.13 -13.18
N THR A 129 39.16 17.00 -13.89
CA THR A 129 37.77 17.37 -13.58
C THR A 129 36.83 16.17 -13.63
N ARG A 130 36.94 15.30 -14.65
CA ARG A 130 36.11 14.08 -14.76
C ARG A 130 36.37 13.10 -13.62
N ARG A 131 37.63 12.92 -13.22
CA ARG A 131 37.99 12.07 -12.08
C ARG A 131 37.57 12.66 -10.75
N ALA A 132 37.70 13.97 -10.57
CA ALA A 132 37.20 14.65 -9.39
C ALA A 132 35.68 14.50 -9.28
N LEU A 133 34.95 14.64 -10.38
CA LEU A 133 33.50 14.41 -10.44
C LEU A 133 33.15 12.97 -10.08
N LEU A 134 33.83 11.98 -10.68
CA LEU A 134 33.61 10.56 -10.37
C LEU A 134 33.93 10.23 -8.92
N GLY A 135 35.04 10.73 -8.39
CA GLY A 135 35.42 10.56 -6.99
C GLY A 135 34.41 11.20 -6.03
N GLY A 136 33.91 12.39 -6.35
CA GLY A 136 32.85 13.05 -5.61
C GLY A 136 31.54 12.24 -5.63
N LEU A 137 31.12 11.76 -6.80
CA LEU A 137 29.93 10.92 -6.94
C LEU A 137 30.07 9.61 -6.15
N PHE A 138 31.24 8.98 -6.20
CA PHE A 138 31.53 7.76 -5.44
C PHE A 138 31.49 8.00 -3.92
N ALA A 139 32.08 9.10 -3.45
CA ALA A 139 32.02 9.50 -2.04
C ALA A 139 30.58 9.76 -1.58
N ILE A 140 29.77 10.43 -2.40
CA ILE A 140 28.34 10.67 -2.13
C ILE A 140 27.58 9.34 -2.02
N TRP A 141 27.75 8.42 -2.99
CA TRP A 141 27.08 7.12 -2.96
C TRP A 141 27.51 6.26 -1.77
N ILE A 142 28.81 6.25 -1.42
CA ILE A 142 29.28 5.56 -0.21
C ILE A 142 28.63 6.16 1.03
N GLY A 143 28.62 7.50 1.16
CA GLY A 143 28.02 8.20 2.29
C GLY A 143 26.53 7.88 2.43
N LEU A 144 25.77 8.00 1.34
CA LEU A 144 24.33 7.70 1.33
C LEU A 144 24.05 6.22 1.59
N THR A 145 24.87 5.31 1.07
CA THR A 145 24.76 3.88 1.35
C THR A 145 25.00 3.60 2.83
N ALA A 146 26.02 4.21 3.44
CA ALA A 146 26.30 4.05 4.86
C ALA A 146 25.17 4.62 5.72
N ILE A 147 24.71 5.85 5.47
CA ILE A 147 23.59 6.47 6.19
C ILE A 147 22.34 5.60 6.07
N THR A 148 21.99 5.20 4.85
CA THR A 148 20.80 4.38 4.61
C THR A 148 20.93 3.03 5.32
N ALA A 149 22.06 2.33 5.19
CA ALA A 149 22.30 1.07 5.91
C ALA A 149 22.19 1.22 7.45
N THR A 150 22.64 2.35 8.01
CA THR A 150 22.47 2.63 9.44
C THR A 150 21.03 2.96 9.84
N ALA A 151 20.20 3.49 8.93
CA ALA A 151 18.77 3.66 9.16
C ALA A 151 18.06 2.30 9.17
N TRP A 152 18.40 1.42 8.23
CA TRP A 152 17.85 0.05 8.13
C TRP A 152 18.16 -0.86 9.32
N SER A 153 19.21 -0.57 10.08
CA SER A 153 19.59 -1.41 11.23
C SER A 153 18.60 -1.32 12.40
N ASN A 154 17.72 -0.32 12.43
CA ASN A 154 16.72 -0.16 13.49
C ASN A 154 15.36 0.29 12.90
N PRO A 155 14.25 -0.41 13.18
CA PRO A 155 12.95 -0.06 12.62
C PRO A 155 12.47 1.36 12.95
N LEU A 156 12.74 1.86 14.15
CA LEU A 156 12.36 3.22 14.54
C LEU A 156 13.18 4.26 13.78
N ARG A 157 14.49 4.07 13.70
CA ARG A 157 15.36 4.99 12.94
C ARG A 157 14.98 5.02 11.47
N LEU A 158 14.66 3.86 10.88
CA LEU A 158 14.18 3.78 9.50
C LEU A 158 12.88 4.58 9.31
N ALA A 159 11.92 4.44 10.22
CA ALA A 159 10.66 5.17 10.14
C ALA A 159 10.85 6.70 10.28
N GLU A 160 11.72 7.14 11.20
CA GLU A 160 12.06 8.56 11.37
C GLU A 160 12.73 9.15 10.13
N GLU A 161 13.71 8.44 9.57
CA GLU A 161 14.43 8.85 8.35
C GLU A 161 13.47 8.96 7.15
N LEU A 162 12.60 7.97 6.94
CA LEU A 162 11.66 7.96 5.81
C LEU A 162 10.57 9.03 5.95
N ALA A 163 10.05 9.24 7.17
CA ALA A 163 9.09 10.31 7.43
C ALA A 163 9.73 11.71 7.29
N GLY A 164 11.03 11.84 7.62
CA GLY A 164 11.79 13.06 7.38
C GLY A 164 12.05 13.33 5.90
N ARG A 165 12.33 12.28 5.10
CA ARG A 165 12.53 12.37 3.65
C ARG A 165 11.23 12.63 2.87
N ALA A 166 10.08 12.18 3.38
CA ALA A 166 8.77 12.33 2.75
C ALA A 166 7.73 12.90 3.74
N PRO A 167 7.84 14.18 4.14
CA PRO A 167 6.94 14.78 5.13
C PRO A 167 5.47 14.83 4.68
N ASP A 168 5.24 14.93 3.36
CA ASP A 168 3.93 15.01 2.74
C ASP A 168 3.35 13.65 2.32
N SER A 169 4.03 12.55 2.65
CA SER A 169 3.50 11.20 2.44
C SER A 169 2.63 10.78 3.63
N PRO A 170 1.32 10.51 3.42
CA PRO A 170 0.48 9.95 4.47
C PRO A 170 1.01 8.60 4.97
N ARG A 171 1.58 7.80 4.07
CA ARG A 171 2.11 6.47 4.38
C ARG A 171 3.38 6.54 5.22
N ALA A 172 4.31 7.45 4.90
CA ALA A 172 5.53 7.64 5.67
C ALA A 172 5.24 8.12 7.09
N GLN A 173 4.36 9.13 7.23
CA GLN A 173 3.94 9.66 8.53
C GLN A 173 3.17 8.60 9.33
N TYR A 174 2.28 7.83 8.67
CA TYR A 174 1.58 6.73 9.33
C TYR A 174 2.54 5.67 9.86
N GLU A 175 3.53 5.22 9.08
CA GLU A 175 4.47 4.20 9.54
C GLU A 175 5.33 4.68 10.72
N LEU A 176 5.69 5.96 10.77
CA LEU A 176 6.34 6.54 11.95
C LEU A 176 5.43 6.46 13.19
N GLY A 177 4.18 6.91 13.06
CA GLY A 177 3.20 6.84 14.13
C GLY A 177 2.92 5.41 14.61
N ARG A 178 2.74 4.48 13.67
CA ARG A 178 2.57 3.05 13.94
C ARG A 178 3.79 2.46 14.65
N THR A 179 4.99 2.85 14.26
CA THR A 179 6.23 2.39 14.92
C THR A 179 6.28 2.86 16.36
N TYR A 180 5.91 4.12 16.64
CA TYR A 180 5.77 4.61 18.01
C TYR A 180 4.71 3.83 18.80
N ILE A 181 3.56 3.50 18.21
CA ILE A 181 2.55 2.64 18.87
C ILE A 181 3.17 1.28 19.26
N ILE A 182 3.88 0.63 18.34
CA ILE A 182 4.51 -0.68 18.60
C ILE A 182 5.55 -0.58 19.73
N TYR A 183 6.41 0.44 19.69
CA TYR A 183 7.43 0.68 20.71
C TYR A 183 6.83 1.07 22.07
N SER A 184 5.67 1.72 22.07
CA SER A 184 4.93 2.02 23.29
C SER A 184 4.39 0.77 23.99
N ARG A 185 4.20 -0.34 23.26
CA ARG A 185 3.53 -1.56 23.72
C ARG A 185 2.13 -1.31 24.30
N TYR A 186 1.45 -0.26 23.84
CA TYR A 186 0.17 0.19 24.39
C TYR A 186 0.25 0.53 25.89
N ASP A 187 1.37 1.11 26.33
CA ASP A 187 1.55 1.64 27.68
C ASP A 187 1.34 3.17 27.69
N PRO A 188 0.33 3.70 28.38
CA PRO A 188 0.09 5.14 28.51
C PRO A 188 1.28 5.94 29.07
N ALA A 189 2.12 5.31 29.91
CA ALA A 189 3.28 5.95 30.51
C ALA A 189 4.51 6.01 29.58
N SER A 190 4.48 5.28 28.46
CA SER A 190 5.59 5.26 27.52
C SER A 190 5.74 6.61 26.80
N PRO A 191 6.97 7.15 26.65
CA PRO A 191 7.18 8.37 25.89
C PRO A 191 6.73 8.22 24.42
N PHE A 192 6.80 7.00 23.87
CA PHE A 192 6.40 6.73 22.50
C PHE A 192 4.89 6.88 22.27
N THR A 193 4.07 6.69 23.31
CA THR A 193 2.61 6.94 23.22
C THR A 193 2.32 8.38 22.86
N ARG A 194 3.02 9.33 23.48
CA ARG A 194 2.89 10.76 23.15
C ARG A 194 3.46 11.07 21.76
N MET A 195 4.57 10.42 21.38
CA MET A 195 5.21 10.64 20.09
C MET A 195 4.38 10.14 18.90
N ALA A 196 3.49 9.17 19.10
CA ALA A 196 2.62 8.63 18.04
C ALA A 196 1.61 9.65 17.49
N TYR A 197 1.13 10.60 18.31
CA TYR A 197 0.05 11.52 17.92
C TYR A 197 0.43 12.43 16.74
N ALA A 198 1.53 13.17 16.84
CA ALA A 198 1.92 14.16 15.84
C ALA A 198 2.05 13.60 14.41
N PRO A 199 2.76 12.47 14.17
CA PRO A 199 2.84 11.90 12.83
C PRO A 199 1.50 11.31 12.35
N LEU A 200 0.69 10.69 13.22
CA LEU A 200 -0.63 10.18 12.82
C LEU A 200 -1.62 11.30 12.48
N GLU A 201 -1.65 12.37 13.28
CA GLU A 201 -2.49 13.54 13.01
C GLU A 201 -2.06 14.26 11.72
N ARG A 202 -0.74 14.36 11.46
CA ARG A 202 -0.25 14.85 10.17
C ARG A 202 -0.67 13.94 9.02
N ALA A 203 -0.49 12.63 9.16
CA ALA A 203 -0.91 11.65 8.17
C ALA A 203 -2.41 11.75 7.88
N ALA A 204 -3.24 11.92 8.91
CA ALA A 204 -4.68 12.10 8.79
C ALA A 204 -5.06 13.34 7.96
N ALA A 205 -4.37 14.47 8.19
CA ALA A 205 -4.66 15.75 7.54
C ALA A 205 -4.28 15.84 6.05
N LEU A 206 -3.45 14.93 5.54
CA LEU A 206 -2.98 14.96 4.16
C LEU A 206 -4.09 14.52 3.15
N PRO A 207 -4.20 15.18 1.96
CA PRO A 207 -5.36 15.08 1.07
C PRO A 207 -5.55 13.71 0.38
N LYS A 208 -4.52 12.85 0.35
CA LYS A 208 -4.58 11.49 -0.21
C LYS A 208 -4.65 10.39 0.87
N SER A 209 -4.83 10.79 2.12
CA SER A 209 -4.81 9.87 3.24
C SER A 209 -6.06 8.99 3.29
N SER A 210 -5.86 7.69 3.51
CA SER A 210 -6.93 6.75 3.88
C SER A 210 -7.48 7.11 5.28
N ILE A 211 -8.46 6.35 5.78
CA ILE A 211 -8.87 6.47 7.20
C ILE A 211 -7.90 5.81 8.17
N LEU A 212 -6.83 5.20 7.65
CA LEU A 212 -5.89 4.39 8.42
C LEU A 212 -5.22 5.16 9.58
N PRO A 213 -4.81 6.44 9.43
CA PRO A 213 -4.24 7.19 10.56
C PRO A 213 -5.26 7.49 11.66
N GLU A 214 -6.48 7.90 11.30
CA GLU A 214 -7.57 8.09 12.27
C GLU A 214 -7.90 6.79 12.99
N GLN A 215 -7.97 5.69 12.24
CA GLN A 215 -8.19 4.37 12.82
C GLN A 215 -7.10 4.01 13.83
N ALA A 216 -5.83 4.27 13.53
CA ALA A 216 -4.73 4.00 14.47
C ALA A 216 -4.81 4.87 15.73
N LEU A 217 -5.18 6.14 15.60
CA LEU A 217 -5.42 7.04 16.76
C LEU A 217 -6.56 6.54 17.64
N ILE A 218 -7.69 6.15 17.03
CA ILE A 218 -8.83 5.59 17.74
C ILE A 218 -8.47 4.26 18.40
N PHE A 219 -7.85 3.35 17.64
CA PHE A 219 -7.49 2.01 18.10
C PHE A 219 -6.49 2.05 19.26
N MET A 220 -5.41 2.84 19.13
CA MET A 220 -4.39 2.90 20.17
C MET A 220 -4.98 3.45 21.48
N ASN A 221 -5.82 4.48 21.39
CA ASN A 221 -6.42 5.08 22.58
C ASN A 221 -7.48 4.17 23.21
N ALA A 222 -8.36 3.57 22.41
CA ALA A 222 -9.36 2.65 22.92
C ALA A 222 -8.72 1.45 23.61
N ARG A 223 -7.63 0.91 23.06
CA ARG A 223 -6.88 -0.21 23.66
C ARG A 223 -6.15 0.15 24.96
N MET A 224 -5.83 1.43 25.14
CA MET A 224 -5.21 1.97 26.36
C MET A 224 -6.24 2.57 27.33
N HIS A 225 -7.54 2.46 27.04
CA HIS A 225 -8.64 3.13 27.75
C HIS A 225 -8.41 4.65 27.93
N LEU A 226 -7.80 5.28 26.92
CA LEU A 226 -7.60 6.72 26.85
C LEU A 226 -8.76 7.41 26.13
N PRO A 227 -8.98 8.71 26.39
CA PRO A 227 -10.04 9.47 25.72
C PRO A 227 -9.92 9.42 24.19
N LEU A 228 -11.07 9.21 23.53
CA LEU A 228 -11.22 9.30 22.09
C LEU A 228 -11.66 10.71 21.73
N ARG A 229 -10.98 11.34 20.76
CA ARG A 229 -11.36 12.69 20.30
C ARG A 229 -12.41 12.59 19.20
N GLU A 230 -13.46 13.40 19.31
CA GLU A 230 -14.52 13.53 18.29
C GLU A 230 -13.95 13.84 16.90
N ALA A 231 -12.94 14.72 16.83
CA ALA A 231 -12.31 15.10 15.57
C ALA A 231 -11.74 13.93 14.75
N TRP A 232 -11.29 12.84 15.40
CA TRP A 232 -10.80 11.65 14.67
C TRP A 232 -11.94 10.89 14.02
N TRP A 233 -13.07 10.77 14.71
CA TRP A 233 -14.28 10.16 14.16
C TRP A 233 -14.86 11.00 13.03
N ASP A 234 -14.97 12.31 13.22
CA ASP A 234 -15.50 13.23 12.21
C ASP A 234 -14.66 13.20 10.93
N SER A 235 -13.33 13.18 11.05
CA SER A 235 -12.41 13.03 9.91
C SER A 235 -12.56 11.66 9.23
N LEU A 236 -12.60 10.58 10.01
CA LEU A 236 -12.77 9.22 9.50
C LEU A 236 -14.09 9.07 8.72
N ILE A 237 -15.19 9.53 9.31
CA ILE A 237 -16.53 9.46 8.71
C ILE A 237 -16.60 10.36 7.47
N GLY A 238 -16.10 11.60 7.55
CA GLY A 238 -16.06 12.52 6.42
C GLY A 238 -15.28 11.95 5.22
N LYS A 239 -14.17 11.26 5.47
CA LYS A 239 -13.40 10.56 4.42
C LYS A 239 -14.19 9.39 3.80
N LEU A 240 -14.89 8.60 4.62
CA LEU A 240 -15.74 7.51 4.14
C LEU A 240 -16.92 8.02 3.32
N GLN A 241 -17.49 9.19 3.66
CA GLN A 241 -18.56 9.81 2.86
C GLN A 241 -18.03 10.38 1.54
N ALA A 242 -16.84 11.01 1.57
CA ALA A 242 -16.30 11.72 0.41
C ALA A 242 -15.85 10.81 -0.75
N ARG A 243 -15.45 9.55 -0.47
CA ARG A 243 -14.96 8.62 -1.49
C ARG A 243 -15.30 7.18 -1.16
N LYS A 244 -15.40 6.35 -2.21
CA LYS A 244 -15.55 4.90 -2.06
C LYS A 244 -14.38 4.31 -1.25
N PRO A 245 -14.65 3.50 -0.22
CA PRO A 245 -13.62 2.84 0.57
C PRO A 245 -12.70 1.95 -0.28
N GLY A 246 -11.39 2.06 -0.06
CA GLY A 246 -10.39 1.14 -0.60
C GLY A 246 -10.05 0.03 0.39
N VAL A 247 -9.12 -0.85 -0.02
CA VAL A 247 -8.65 -1.99 0.80
C VAL A 247 -8.11 -1.55 2.17
N GLN A 248 -7.43 -0.41 2.25
CA GLN A 248 -6.94 0.13 3.51
C GLN A 248 -8.08 0.59 4.43
N ASP A 249 -9.10 1.24 3.88
CA ASP A 249 -10.25 1.71 4.65
C ASP A 249 -11.06 0.51 5.19
N GLU A 250 -11.30 -0.50 4.36
CA GLU A 250 -11.96 -1.75 4.78
C GLU A 250 -11.17 -2.49 5.86
N SER A 251 -9.84 -2.58 5.72
CA SER A 251 -8.99 -3.21 6.73
C SER A 251 -8.97 -2.44 8.05
N SER A 252 -9.11 -1.11 7.99
CA SER A 252 -9.20 -0.25 9.16
C SER A 252 -10.48 -0.51 9.95
N LEU A 253 -11.63 -0.59 9.27
CA LEU A 253 -12.91 -0.92 9.91
C LEU A 253 -12.92 -2.35 10.49
N ALA A 254 -12.28 -3.30 9.80
CA ALA A 254 -12.11 -4.66 10.31
C ALA A 254 -11.26 -4.69 11.58
N ALA A 255 -10.13 -3.96 11.63
CA ALA A 255 -9.28 -3.89 12.82
C ALA A 255 -9.99 -3.30 14.05
N LEU A 256 -10.82 -2.27 13.86
CA LEU A 256 -11.65 -1.71 14.94
C LEU A 256 -12.70 -2.72 15.43
N THR A 257 -13.36 -3.40 14.49
CA THR A 257 -14.33 -4.47 14.78
C THR A 257 -13.70 -5.59 15.57
N ASP A 258 -12.56 -6.11 15.12
CA ASP A 258 -11.82 -7.17 15.80
C ASP A 258 -11.40 -6.74 17.22
N CYS A 259 -10.98 -5.48 17.40
CA CYS A 259 -10.61 -4.99 18.73
C CYS A 259 -11.80 -5.01 19.69
N GLN A 260 -12.95 -4.48 19.25
CA GLN A 260 -14.15 -4.42 20.06
C GLN A 260 -14.76 -5.81 20.31
N ARG A 261 -14.83 -6.66 19.28
CA ARG A 261 -15.31 -8.05 19.38
C ARG A 261 -14.53 -8.86 20.42
N ASN A 262 -13.21 -8.67 20.47
CA ASN A 262 -12.35 -9.39 21.40
C ASN A 262 -12.29 -8.74 22.80
N GLY A 263 -13.10 -7.71 23.08
CA GLY A 263 -13.13 -7.01 24.37
C GLY A 263 -11.86 -6.21 24.68
N LEU A 264 -11.08 -5.86 23.65
CA LEU A 264 -9.81 -5.14 23.80
C LEU A 264 -9.95 -3.62 23.64
N CYS A 265 -11.06 -3.13 23.09
CA CYS A 265 -11.30 -1.72 22.85
C CYS A 265 -12.73 -1.34 23.24
N ASP A 266 -12.87 -0.23 23.97
CA ASP A 266 -14.16 0.40 24.27
C ASP A 266 -14.51 1.44 23.20
N LEU A 267 -15.11 1.00 22.09
CA LEU A 267 -15.51 1.87 20.98
C LEU A 267 -17.00 2.24 21.06
N PRO A 268 -17.38 3.52 20.86
CA PRO A 268 -18.78 3.94 20.85
C PRO A 268 -19.56 3.27 19.70
N PRO A 269 -20.61 2.46 19.97
CA PRO A 269 -21.32 1.74 18.92
C PRO A 269 -21.92 2.67 17.86
N GLN A 270 -22.42 3.83 18.26
CA GLN A 270 -23.01 4.80 17.34
C GLN A 270 -22.01 5.30 16.28
N LYS A 271 -20.77 5.59 16.69
CA LYS A 271 -19.72 6.05 15.77
C LYS A 271 -19.26 4.94 14.81
N MET A 272 -19.21 3.70 15.29
CA MET A 272 -18.92 2.54 14.45
C MET A 272 -20.02 2.31 13.41
N ILE A 273 -21.29 2.38 13.81
CA ILE A 273 -22.43 2.27 12.89
C ILE A 273 -22.36 3.39 11.83
N GLU A 274 -22.13 4.63 12.25
CA GLU A 274 -22.02 5.78 11.33
C GLU A 274 -20.88 5.60 10.32
N ALA A 275 -19.73 5.09 10.76
CA ALA A 275 -18.60 4.77 9.88
C ALA A 275 -18.97 3.68 8.87
N PHE A 276 -19.60 2.57 9.30
CA PHE A 276 -20.02 1.50 8.40
C PHE A 276 -21.08 1.95 7.40
N VAL A 277 -22.11 2.67 7.86
CA VAL A 277 -23.17 3.18 6.99
C VAL A 277 -22.57 4.14 5.95
N SER A 278 -21.68 5.05 6.38
CA SER A 278 -20.99 5.96 5.46
C SER A 278 -20.13 5.23 4.43
N ALA A 279 -19.47 4.14 4.83
CA ALA A 279 -18.68 3.31 3.93
C ALA A 279 -19.56 2.51 2.93
N LEU A 280 -20.75 2.09 3.35
CA LEU A 280 -21.68 1.26 2.58
C LEU A 280 -22.61 2.07 1.65
N ASP A 281 -22.76 3.37 1.87
CA ASP A 281 -23.63 4.26 1.08
C ASP A 281 -23.15 4.46 -0.38
N HIS A 282 -21.94 3.99 -0.69
CA HIS A 282 -21.39 4.04 -2.05
C HIS A 282 -21.98 2.96 -2.96
N ARG A 283 -22.07 3.27 -4.26
CA ARG A 283 -22.57 2.32 -5.26
C ARG A 283 -21.72 1.03 -5.27
N ALA A 284 -22.40 -0.10 -5.11
CA ALA A 284 -21.84 -1.44 -5.09
C ALA A 284 -20.72 -1.60 -4.03
N PRO A 285 -21.06 -1.65 -2.74
CA PRO A 285 -20.09 -1.93 -1.67
C PRO A 285 -19.43 -3.28 -1.89
N SER A 286 -18.18 -3.43 -1.42
CA SER A 286 -17.48 -4.70 -1.58
C SER A 286 -18.11 -5.77 -0.68
N PRO A 287 -18.12 -7.05 -1.11
CA PRO A 287 -18.54 -8.16 -0.24
C PRO A 287 -17.71 -8.24 1.04
N ARG A 288 -16.45 -7.80 1.01
CA ARG A 288 -15.57 -7.77 2.18
C ARG A 288 -16.07 -6.78 3.23
N LEU A 289 -16.40 -5.54 2.81
CA LEU A 289 -16.94 -4.53 3.72
C LEU A 289 -18.28 -4.96 4.32
N LEU A 290 -19.17 -5.54 3.51
CA LEU A 290 -20.44 -6.09 3.98
C LEU A 290 -20.23 -7.21 5.01
N ALA A 291 -19.28 -8.11 4.77
CA ALA A 291 -18.95 -9.20 5.70
C ALA A 291 -18.38 -8.67 7.02
N THR A 292 -17.53 -7.63 6.98
CA THR A 292 -17.03 -6.98 8.18
C THR A 292 -18.16 -6.33 9.00
N TYR A 293 -19.12 -5.65 8.36
CA TYR A 293 -20.26 -5.10 9.09
C TYR A 293 -21.22 -6.18 9.59
N ALA A 294 -21.37 -7.30 8.85
CA ALA A 294 -22.12 -8.47 9.33
C ALA A 294 -21.50 -9.07 10.61
N ASP A 295 -20.17 -9.18 10.66
CA ASP A 295 -19.44 -9.63 11.86
C ASP A 295 -19.62 -8.67 13.04
N TYR A 296 -19.58 -7.36 12.77
CA TYR A 296 -19.85 -6.32 13.77
C TYR A 296 -21.30 -6.41 14.30
N ALA A 297 -22.28 -6.51 13.41
CA ALA A 297 -23.68 -6.63 13.78
C ALA A 297 -23.95 -7.88 14.62
N TRP A 298 -23.33 -9.00 14.26
CA TRP A 298 -23.50 -10.27 14.97
C TRP A 298 -22.86 -10.23 16.37
N ASN A 299 -21.57 -9.88 16.46
CA ASN A 299 -20.82 -10.06 17.70
C ASN A 299 -20.84 -8.85 18.64
N VAL A 300 -21.04 -7.64 18.12
CA VAL A 300 -21.00 -6.41 18.92
C VAL A 300 -22.40 -5.85 19.16
N LEU A 301 -23.21 -5.71 18.10
CA LEU A 301 -24.56 -5.15 18.23
C LEU A 301 -25.59 -6.18 18.70
N SER A 302 -25.28 -7.48 18.62
CA SER A 302 -26.24 -8.57 18.83
C SER A 302 -27.47 -8.50 17.91
N ASP A 303 -27.35 -7.85 16.74
CA ASP A 303 -28.40 -7.76 15.72
C ASP A 303 -28.24 -8.91 14.70
N GLN A 304 -28.70 -10.09 15.11
CA GLN A 304 -28.64 -11.30 14.26
C GLN A 304 -29.40 -11.13 12.93
N PRO A 305 -30.62 -10.54 12.90
CA PRO A 305 -31.33 -10.32 11.63
C PRO A 305 -30.53 -9.46 10.64
N LEU A 306 -29.89 -8.38 11.09
CA LEU A 306 -29.04 -7.57 10.23
C LEU A 306 -27.84 -8.36 9.73
N ALA A 307 -27.10 -9.02 10.62
CA ALA A 307 -25.93 -9.81 10.27
C ALA A 307 -26.24 -10.89 9.21
N LEU A 308 -27.34 -11.63 9.38
CA LEU A 308 -27.79 -12.66 8.44
C LEU A 308 -28.15 -12.05 7.07
N ARG A 309 -28.86 -10.91 7.04
CA ARG A 309 -29.17 -10.22 5.76
C ARG A 309 -27.89 -9.80 5.04
N MET A 310 -26.92 -9.25 5.77
CA MET A 310 -25.68 -8.75 5.20
C MET A 310 -24.78 -9.87 4.66
N ILE A 311 -24.59 -10.95 5.42
CA ILE A 311 -23.75 -12.06 4.96
C ILE A 311 -24.42 -12.81 3.79
N ALA A 312 -25.75 -12.88 3.74
CA ALA A 312 -26.48 -13.40 2.58
C ALA A 312 -26.19 -12.57 1.31
N GLN A 313 -26.18 -11.24 1.42
CA GLN A 313 -25.79 -10.36 0.30
C GLN A 313 -24.34 -10.60 -0.15
N CYS A 314 -23.42 -10.90 0.78
CA CYS A 314 -22.04 -11.25 0.44
C CYS A 314 -21.97 -12.52 -0.42
N VAL A 315 -22.73 -13.55 -0.05
CA VAL A 315 -22.82 -14.81 -0.80
C VAL A 315 -23.42 -14.60 -2.19
N SER A 316 -24.43 -13.73 -2.32
CA SER A 316 -24.99 -13.35 -3.63
C SER A 316 -24.00 -12.54 -4.48
N GLY A 317 -23.23 -11.63 -3.88
CA GLY A 317 -22.26 -10.79 -4.56
C GLY A 317 -20.97 -11.49 -4.97
N ALA A 318 -20.56 -12.53 -4.24
CA ALA A 318 -19.36 -13.33 -4.51
C ALA A 318 -19.65 -14.83 -4.29
N PRO A 319 -20.42 -15.48 -5.18
CA PRO A 319 -20.91 -16.85 -4.96
C PRO A 319 -19.83 -17.93 -4.93
N HIS A 320 -18.64 -17.63 -5.46
CA HIS A 320 -17.49 -18.53 -5.52
C HIS A 320 -16.50 -18.32 -4.36
N GLU A 321 -16.76 -17.38 -3.44
CA GLU A 321 -15.89 -17.12 -2.29
C GLU A 321 -16.33 -17.99 -1.10
N PRO A 322 -15.57 -19.04 -0.72
CA PRO A 322 -16.01 -20.00 0.31
C PRO A 322 -16.14 -19.37 1.70
N ALA A 323 -15.34 -18.34 2.01
CA ALA A 323 -15.31 -17.70 3.33
C ALA A 323 -16.69 -17.13 3.74
N TYR A 324 -17.41 -16.51 2.81
CA TYR A 324 -18.73 -15.95 3.09
C TYR A 324 -19.78 -17.04 3.33
N ARG A 325 -19.70 -18.16 2.59
CA ARG A 325 -20.61 -19.30 2.78
C ARG A 325 -20.36 -20.02 4.10
N ILE A 326 -19.10 -20.17 4.51
CA ILE A 326 -18.73 -20.75 5.82
C ILE A 326 -19.28 -19.89 6.96
N THR A 327 -19.11 -18.57 6.85
CA THR A 327 -19.62 -17.61 7.84
C THR A 327 -21.14 -17.63 7.88
N TYR A 328 -21.80 -17.61 6.72
CA TYR A 328 -23.26 -17.64 6.64
C TYR A 328 -23.85 -18.93 7.22
N ALA A 329 -23.29 -20.10 6.85
CA ALA A 329 -23.69 -21.38 7.41
C ALA A 329 -23.54 -21.40 8.94
N SER A 330 -22.42 -20.88 9.45
CA SER A 330 -22.17 -20.82 10.90
C SER A 330 -23.18 -19.95 11.65
N MET A 331 -23.55 -18.79 11.09
CA MET A 331 -24.56 -17.89 11.64
C MET A 331 -25.97 -18.52 11.57
N LEU A 332 -26.32 -19.17 10.45
CA LEU A 332 -27.60 -19.87 10.29
C LEU A 332 -27.77 -21.01 11.31
N LEU A 333 -26.72 -21.81 11.54
CA LEU A 333 -26.75 -22.85 12.58
C LEU A 333 -26.93 -22.25 13.98
N ALA A 334 -26.27 -21.13 14.27
CA ALA A 334 -26.39 -20.45 15.56
C ALA A 334 -27.77 -19.79 15.77
N SER A 335 -28.43 -19.35 14.69
CA SER A 335 -29.80 -18.81 14.72
C SER A 335 -30.89 -19.89 14.55
N GLY A 336 -30.56 -21.18 14.66
CA GLY A 336 -31.56 -22.26 14.60
C GLY A 336 -32.17 -22.49 13.21
N LYS A 337 -31.46 -22.17 12.13
CA LYS A 337 -31.90 -22.35 10.73
C LYS A 337 -31.13 -23.48 10.01
N PRO A 338 -31.28 -24.75 10.45
CA PRO A 338 -30.48 -25.87 9.94
C PRO A 338 -30.72 -26.16 8.45
N ALA A 339 -31.94 -25.96 7.95
CA ALA A 339 -32.27 -26.21 6.56
C ALA A 339 -31.52 -25.26 5.60
N GLU A 340 -31.50 -23.96 5.93
CA GLU A 340 -30.76 -22.95 5.16
C GLU A 340 -29.24 -23.18 5.28
N ALA A 341 -28.76 -23.54 6.48
CA ALA A 341 -27.35 -23.86 6.70
C ALA A 341 -26.89 -25.05 5.83
N LYS A 342 -27.72 -26.10 5.72
CA LYS A 342 -27.45 -27.26 4.87
C LYS A 342 -27.26 -26.86 3.40
N GLN A 343 -28.08 -25.94 2.88
CA GLN A 343 -27.93 -25.43 1.51
C GLN A 343 -26.56 -24.78 1.28
N GLN A 344 -26.06 -24.03 2.28
CA GLN A 344 -24.73 -23.42 2.18
C GLN A 344 -23.60 -24.46 2.26
N ILE A 345 -23.75 -25.50 3.08
CA ILE A 345 -22.80 -26.61 3.17
C ILE A 345 -22.74 -27.38 1.84
N ASP A 346 -23.89 -27.64 1.21
CA ASP A 346 -23.93 -28.34 -0.07
C ASP A 346 -23.30 -27.49 -1.20
N ALA A 347 -23.52 -26.17 -1.18
CA ALA A 347 -22.81 -25.26 -2.08
C ALA A 347 -21.29 -25.23 -1.84
N LEU A 348 -20.83 -25.34 -0.58
CA LEU A 348 -19.41 -25.45 -0.26
C LEU A 348 -18.77 -26.73 -0.80
N LYS A 349 -19.49 -27.85 -0.80
CA LYS A 349 -18.99 -29.11 -1.41
C LYS A 349 -18.71 -28.94 -2.90
N ALA A 350 -19.54 -28.19 -3.62
CA ALA A 350 -19.32 -27.91 -5.03
C ALA A 350 -18.07 -27.02 -5.28
N LEU A 351 -17.67 -26.21 -4.30
CA LEU A 351 -16.46 -25.38 -4.35
C LEU A 351 -15.20 -26.10 -3.83
N ASN A 352 -15.33 -27.33 -3.31
CA ASN A 352 -14.23 -28.05 -2.68
C ASN A 352 -13.32 -28.71 -3.71
N ILE A 353 -12.32 -27.96 -4.16
CA ILE A 353 -11.30 -28.46 -5.09
C ILE A 353 -10.11 -28.99 -4.28
N GLY A 354 -9.73 -30.24 -4.55
CA GLY A 354 -8.56 -30.88 -3.95
C GLY A 354 -8.61 -31.05 -2.42
N GLY A 355 -9.80 -31.10 -1.82
CA GLY A 355 -9.99 -31.25 -0.37
C GLY A 355 -9.68 -29.99 0.45
N SER A 356 -9.50 -28.84 -0.20
CA SER A 356 -9.14 -27.56 0.46
C SER A 356 -10.17 -27.09 1.50
N LEU A 357 -11.42 -27.54 1.42
CA LEU A 357 -12.52 -27.15 2.31
C LEU A 357 -12.97 -28.26 3.27
N ASP A 358 -12.36 -29.43 3.26
CA ASP A 358 -12.79 -30.62 4.03
C ASP A 358 -12.98 -30.30 5.52
N GLY A 359 -11.98 -29.64 6.13
CA GLY A 359 -12.04 -29.30 7.55
C GLY A 359 -13.17 -28.31 7.91
N SER A 360 -13.53 -27.41 7.00
CA SER A 360 -14.64 -26.46 7.21
C SER A 360 -15.99 -27.11 6.99
N ILE A 361 -16.12 -27.94 5.95
CA ILE A 361 -17.34 -28.71 5.65
C ILE A 361 -17.63 -29.69 6.78
N GLN A 362 -16.62 -30.41 7.27
CA GLN A 362 -16.79 -31.37 8.36
C GLN A 362 -17.27 -30.67 9.63
N ARG A 363 -16.61 -29.59 10.06
CA ARG A 363 -17.03 -28.81 11.25
C ARG A 363 -18.46 -28.30 11.16
N LEU A 364 -18.90 -27.82 9.99
CA LEU A 364 -20.28 -27.36 9.80
C LEU A 364 -21.28 -28.52 9.80
N THR A 365 -20.91 -29.65 9.20
CA THR A 365 -21.76 -30.85 9.15
C THR A 365 -21.93 -31.46 10.54
N ASP A 366 -20.85 -31.52 11.33
CA ASP A 366 -20.91 -31.98 12.72
C ASP A 366 -21.85 -31.09 13.53
N ARG A 367 -21.70 -29.76 13.46
CA ARG A 367 -22.61 -28.82 14.14
C ARG A 367 -24.07 -28.98 13.71
N LEU A 368 -24.33 -29.29 12.44
CA LEU A 368 -25.68 -29.55 11.94
C LEU A 368 -26.29 -30.83 12.54
N MET A 369 -25.48 -31.87 12.77
CA MET A 369 -25.95 -33.14 13.35
C MET A 369 -26.26 -33.04 14.85
N TYR A 370 -25.59 -32.14 15.58
CA TYR A 370 -25.78 -31.95 17.02
C TYR A 370 -26.84 -30.91 17.39
N LEU A 371 -27.52 -30.29 16.42
CA LEU A 371 -28.66 -29.41 16.69
C LEU A 371 -29.87 -30.27 17.11
N PRO A 372 -30.52 -29.99 18.26
CA PRO A 372 -31.70 -30.75 18.69
C PRO A 372 -32.79 -30.64 17.62
N ALA A 373 -33.44 -31.77 17.31
CA ALA A 373 -34.40 -31.88 16.22
C ALA A 373 -35.70 -31.09 16.40
N ASP A 374 -35.89 -30.38 17.53
CA ASP A 374 -37.11 -29.63 17.83
C ASP A 374 -36.78 -28.33 18.57
N ALA A 375 -36.81 -27.22 17.84
CA ALA A 375 -37.14 -25.91 18.39
C ALA A 375 -38.30 -25.37 17.54
N PRO A 376 -39.51 -25.18 18.10
CA PRO A 376 -40.66 -24.75 17.33
C PRO A 376 -40.42 -23.37 16.75
N ASN A 377 -40.87 -23.17 15.50
CA ASN A 377 -40.98 -21.85 14.90
C ASN A 377 -41.94 -21.01 15.76
N GLU A 378 -41.40 -20.02 16.47
CA GLU A 378 -42.17 -18.87 16.97
C GLU A 378 -41.75 -17.60 16.23
#